data_AF-R6XWM6-F1
#
_entry.id   AF-R6XWM6-F1
#
_cell.length_a   1.000
_cell.length_b   1.000
_cell.length_c   1.000
_cell.angle_alpha   90.00
_cell.angle_beta   90.00
_cell.angle_gamma   90.00
#
_symmetry.space_group_name_H-M   'P 1'
#
loop_
_entity.id
_entity.type
_entity.pdbx_description
1 polymer ?
#
loop_
_entity_poly.entity_id
_entity_poly.type
_entity_poly.pdbx_seq_one_letter_code
_entity_poly.pdbx_strand_id
1 'polypeptide(L)'
;MENKIIVEKGTFEYNDKEYSSYFIAGKIKGKDVKVALMPPDKGGWAVLDILFSDTNQGELVVKPYELKDEKTGKVTATGNTYAVRTVDENGEIYECPVKPFKSSDKALLNMLLR
;
A
#
# COMPACT_ATOMS: atom_id res chain seq x y z
N MET A 1 6.08 -2.52 20.20
CA MET A 1 5.88 -3.36 19.00
C MET A 1 5.20 -2.48 17.99
N GLU A 2 5.88 -2.11 16.91
CA GLU A 2 5.19 -1.42 15.81
C GLU A 2 4.13 -2.37 15.26
N ASN A 3 2.88 -1.93 15.23
CA ASN A 3 1.81 -2.71 14.61
C ASN A 3 2.06 -2.69 13.10
N LYS A 4 2.63 -3.78 12.59
CA LYS A 4 2.79 -3.99 11.16
C LYS A 4 1.41 -4.01 10.50
N ILE A 5 1.21 -3.15 9.51
CA ILE A 5 0.00 -3.18 8.70
C ILE A 5 0.21 -4.19 7.58
N ILE A 6 -0.71 -5.15 7.47
CA ILE A 6 -0.65 -6.22 6.47
C ILE A 6 -1.41 -5.79 5.23
N VAL A 7 -0.80 -6.03 4.08
CA VAL A 7 -1.42 -5.93 2.76
C VAL A 7 -1.70 -7.36 2.28
N GLU A 8 -2.93 -7.62 1.91
CA GLU A 8 -3.40 -8.91 1.43
C GLU A 8 -3.63 -8.87 -0.07
N LYS A 9 -3.31 -9.97 -0.75
CA LYS A 9 -3.72 -10.25 -2.13
C LYS A 9 -5.02 -11.05 -2.12
N GLY A 10 -5.97 -10.63 -2.93
CA GLY A 10 -7.17 -11.38 -3.25
C GLY A 10 -7.57 -11.18 -4.70
N THR A 11 -8.78 -11.61 -5.06
CA THR A 11 -9.32 -11.44 -6.41
C THR A 11 -10.67 -10.73 -6.39
N PHE A 12 -11.05 -10.15 -7.52
CA PHE A 12 -12.40 -9.65 -7.77
C PHE A 12 -12.80 -9.94 -9.22
N GLU A 13 -14.08 -10.16 -9.44
CA GLU A 13 -14.63 -10.34 -10.78
C GLU A 13 -15.11 -9.00 -11.36
N TYR A 14 -14.81 -8.76 -12.63
CA TYR A 14 -15.32 -7.64 -13.39
C TYR A 14 -15.46 -8.03 -14.87
N ASN A 15 -16.64 -7.84 -15.45
CA ASN A 15 -16.94 -8.24 -16.83
C ASN A 15 -16.53 -9.70 -17.14
N ASP A 16 -16.93 -10.64 -16.27
CA ASP A 16 -16.65 -12.08 -16.39
C ASP A 16 -15.15 -12.43 -16.42
N LYS A 17 -14.29 -11.54 -15.90
CA LYS A 17 -12.84 -11.75 -15.75
C LYS A 17 -12.44 -11.56 -14.30
N GLU A 18 -11.58 -12.45 -13.83
CA GLU A 18 -10.95 -12.34 -12.52
C GLU A 18 -9.72 -11.43 -12.58
N TYR A 19 -9.59 -10.52 -11.62
CA TYR A 19 -8.49 -9.59 -11.48
C TYR A 19 -7.90 -9.64 -10.07
N SER A 20 -6.57 -9.52 -9.96
CA SER A 20 -5.89 -9.36 -8.67
C SER A 20 -6.31 -8.05 -7.99
N SER A 21 -6.51 -8.11 -6.67
CA SER A 21 -6.74 -6.97 -5.80
C SER A 21 -5.76 -7.00 -4.63
N TYR A 22 -5.19 -5.85 -4.29
CA TYR A 22 -4.29 -5.67 -3.16
C TYR A 22 -4.91 -4.71 -2.18
N PHE A 23 -5.00 -5.08 -0.91
CA PHE A 23 -5.76 -4.29 0.06
C PHE A 23 -5.29 -4.46 1.49
N ILE A 24 -5.66 -3.51 2.34
CA ILE A 24 -5.52 -3.62 3.80
C ILE A 24 -6.91 -3.85 4.38
N ALA A 25 -7.09 -4.92 5.14
CA ALA A 25 -8.25 -5.11 5.99
C ALA A 25 -8.01 -4.49 7.38
N GLY A 26 -9.01 -3.81 7.92
CA GLY A 26 -8.90 -3.20 9.24
C GLY A 26 -10.26 -2.86 9.83
N LYS A 27 -10.26 -2.25 11.02
CA LYS A 27 -11.48 -1.85 11.72
C LYS A 27 -11.40 -0.39 12.16
N ILE A 28 -12.35 0.44 11.71
CA ILE A 28 -12.47 1.85 12.09
C ILE A 28 -13.80 2.05 12.82
N LYS A 29 -13.74 2.56 14.06
CA LYS A 29 -14.94 2.77 14.90
C LYS A 29 -15.85 1.53 14.98
N GLY A 30 -15.25 0.35 15.07
CA GLY A 30 -15.99 -0.92 15.15
C GLY A 30 -16.50 -1.47 13.81
N LYS A 31 -16.34 -0.75 12.69
CA LYS A 31 -16.73 -1.18 11.35
C LYS A 31 -15.54 -1.74 10.59
N ASP A 32 -15.72 -2.89 9.96
CA ASP A 32 -14.72 -3.47 9.08
C ASP A 32 -14.60 -2.62 7.81
N VAL A 33 -13.37 -2.35 7.42
CA VAL A 33 -13.02 -1.54 6.25
C VAL A 33 -11.97 -2.24 5.42
N LYS A 34 -12.01 -2.01 4.11
CA LYS A 34 -11.04 -2.49 3.13
C LYS A 34 -10.47 -1.30 2.40
N VAL A 35 -9.15 -1.14 2.42
CA VAL A 35 -8.43 -0.07 1.72
C VAL A 35 -7.76 -0.67 0.50
N ALA A 36 -8.24 -0.33 -0.69
CA ALA A 36 -7.61 -0.80 -1.93
C ALA A 36 -6.31 -0.02 -2.23
N LEU A 37 -5.28 -0.75 -2.64
CA LEU A 37 -4.00 -0.21 -3.06
C LEU A 37 -3.77 -0.50 -4.55
N MET A 38 -3.07 0.41 -5.21
CA MET A 38 -2.65 0.25 -6.60
C MET A 38 -1.20 0.74 -6.79
N PRO A 39 -0.47 0.20 -7.77
CA PRO A 39 0.81 0.78 -8.18
C PRO A 39 0.62 2.17 -8.81
N PRO A 40 1.67 3.02 -8.86
CA PRO A 40 1.61 4.34 -9.48
C PRO A 40 1.25 4.30 -10.97
N ASP A 41 1.73 3.27 -11.67
CA ASP A 41 1.62 3.04 -13.12
C ASP A 41 1.21 1.60 -13.46
N LYS A 42 0.98 1.31 -14.75
CA LYS A 42 0.50 0.00 -15.22
C LYS A 42 1.54 -1.13 -15.07
N GLY A 43 2.84 -0.83 -15.20
CA GLY A 43 3.90 -1.84 -15.08
C GLY A 43 4.04 -2.36 -13.65
N GLY A 44 3.72 -1.53 -12.66
CA GLY A 44 3.78 -1.92 -11.25
C GLY A 44 2.82 -3.05 -10.85
N TRP A 45 1.80 -3.38 -11.65
CA TRP A 45 0.94 -4.54 -11.36
C TRP A 45 1.71 -5.85 -11.48
N ALA A 46 2.56 -5.98 -12.50
CA ALA A 46 3.42 -7.16 -12.66
C ALA A 46 4.42 -7.28 -11.51
N VAL A 47 4.89 -6.15 -10.97
CA VAL A 47 5.77 -6.13 -9.80
C VAL A 47 5.03 -6.65 -8.56
N LEU A 48 3.80 -6.19 -8.31
CA LEU A 48 2.97 -6.73 -7.23
C LEU A 48 2.67 -8.22 -7.41
N ASP A 49 2.39 -8.67 -8.64
CA ASP A 49 2.15 -10.09 -8.89
C ASP A 49 3.38 -10.95 -8.56
N ILE A 50 4.59 -10.45 -8.82
CA ILE A 50 5.87 -11.09 -8.43
C ILE A 50 6.04 -11.11 -6.92
N LEU A 51 5.83 -9.97 -6.23
CA LEU A 51 5.96 -9.86 -4.77
C LEU A 51 5.06 -10.84 -4.01
N PHE A 52 3.89 -11.15 -4.59
CA PHE A 52 2.89 -12.05 -4.03
C PHE A 52 2.77 -13.35 -4.82
N SER A 53 3.88 -13.82 -5.42
CA SER A 53 3.90 -15.08 -6.19
C SER A 53 4.02 -16.31 -5.28
N ASP A 54 4.64 -16.15 -4.13
CA ASP A 54 4.91 -17.16 -3.10
C ASP A 54 4.19 -16.87 -1.76
N THR A 55 3.59 -15.68 -1.61
CA THR A 55 2.83 -15.27 -0.44
C THR A 55 1.54 -14.53 -0.81
N ASN A 56 0.54 -14.62 0.06
CA ASN A 56 -0.69 -13.82 -0.04
C ASN A 56 -0.67 -12.57 0.85
N GLN A 57 0.42 -12.34 1.57
CA GLN A 57 0.57 -11.24 2.53
C GLN A 57 1.90 -10.52 2.36
N GLY A 58 1.84 -9.19 2.43
CA GLY A 58 3.00 -8.31 2.51
C GLY A 58 2.82 -7.27 3.61
N GLU A 59 3.88 -6.53 3.90
CA GLU A 59 3.90 -5.46 4.89
C GLU A 59 3.74 -4.11 4.20
N LEU A 60 2.84 -3.25 4.70
CA LEU A 60 2.80 -1.85 4.27
C LEU A 60 3.96 -1.09 4.92
N VAL A 61 4.88 -0.61 4.09
CA VAL A 61 5.95 0.29 4.51
C VAL A 61 5.48 1.73 4.31
N VAL A 62 5.49 2.51 5.39
CA VAL A 62 5.11 3.93 5.40
C VAL A 62 6.37 4.77 5.50
N LYS A 63 6.66 5.57 4.47
CA LYS A 63 7.86 6.42 4.41
C LYS A 63 7.44 7.89 4.47
N PRO A 64 7.64 8.58 5.62
CA PRO A 64 7.33 10.00 5.71
C PRO A 64 8.26 10.81 4.79
N TYR A 65 7.74 11.89 4.22
CA TYR A 65 8.51 12.84 3.43
C TYR A 65 8.21 14.28 3.86
N GLU A 66 9.21 15.13 3.67
CA GLU A 66 9.14 16.56 3.84
C GLU A 66 9.78 17.22 2.61
N LEU A 67 8.99 17.99 1.86
CA LEU A 67 9.48 18.80 0.76
C LEU A 67 9.77 20.19 1.28
N LYS A 68 10.98 20.68 1.00
CA LYS A 68 11.42 22.04 1.32
C LYS A 68 11.63 22.81 0.03
N ASP A 69 11.25 24.08 0.05
CA ASP A 69 11.69 25.03 -0.95
C ASP A 69 13.20 25.25 -0.78
N GLU A 70 13.98 24.89 -1.80
CA GLU A 70 15.45 24.91 -1.74
C GLU A 70 16.03 26.32 -1.49
N LYS A 71 15.31 27.38 -1.86
CA LYS A 71 15.79 28.76 -1.74
C LYS A 71 15.48 29.36 -0.37
N THR A 72 14.33 29.02 0.20
CA THR A 72 13.84 29.61 1.46
C THR A 72 13.99 28.67 2.66
N GLY A 73 14.25 27.38 2.43
CA GLY A 73 14.28 26.35 3.47
C GLY A 73 12.91 26.04 4.07
N LYS A 74 11.84 26.68 3.57
CA LYS A 74 10.49 26.53 4.10
C LYS A 74 9.90 25.19 3.68
N VAL A 75 9.30 24.47 4.62
CA VAL A 75 8.53 23.26 4.34
C VAL A 75 7.31 23.61 3.50
N THR A 76 7.22 23.05 2.30
CA THR A 76 6.12 23.28 1.34
C THR A 76 5.11 22.15 1.32
N ALA A 77 5.51 20.93 1.67
CA ALA A 77 4.61 19.80 1.82
C ALA A 77 5.20 18.75 2.77
N THR A 78 4.34 18.09 3.53
CA THR A 78 4.66 16.88 4.28
C THR A 78 3.64 15.80 3.95
N GLY A 79 4.03 14.54 4.12
CA GLY A 79 3.12 13.43 3.90
C GLY A 79 3.82 12.09 4.03
N ASN A 80 3.15 11.04 3.57
CA ASN A 80 3.68 9.69 3.53
C ASN A 80 3.66 9.17 2.08
N THR A 81 4.71 8.48 1.70
CA THR A 81 4.70 7.54 0.58
C THR A 81 4.54 6.12 1.12
N TYR A 82 4.04 5.22 0.28
CA TYR A 82 3.71 3.86 0.68
C TYR A 82 4.38 2.86 -0.26
N ALA A 83 4.83 1.74 0.29
CA ALA A 83 5.27 0.59 -0.47
C ALA A 83 4.72 -0.68 0.17
N VAL A 84 4.55 -1.73 -0.63
CA VAL A 84 4.35 -3.08 -0.12
C VAL A 84 5.69 -3.79 -0.11
N ARG A 85 6.00 -4.46 0.99
CA ARG A 85 7.24 -5.21 1.17
C ARG A 85 6.94 -6.68 1.44
N THR A 86 7.63 -7.56 0.73
CA THR A 86 7.72 -8.98 1.06
C THR A 86 9.18 -9.36 1.30
N VAL A 87 9.38 -10.49 1.99
CA VAL A 87 10.70 -11.06 2.25
C VAL A 87 10.64 -12.50 1.79
N ASP A 88 11.55 -12.91 0.94
CA ASP A 88 11.60 -14.28 0.42
C ASP A 88 12.23 -15.26 1.42
N GLU A 89 12.33 -16.53 1.02
CA GLU A 89 12.94 -17.58 1.82
C GLU A 89 14.43 -17.35 2.14
N ASN A 90 15.14 -16.56 1.33
CA ASN A 90 16.55 -16.22 1.52
C ASN A 90 16.75 -14.96 2.38
N GLY A 91 15.68 -14.28 2.77
CA GLY A 91 15.73 -13.01 3.49
C GLY A 91 15.91 -11.79 2.58
N GLU A 92 15.80 -11.95 1.26
CA GLU A 92 15.85 -10.85 0.31
C GLU A 92 14.56 -10.02 0.37
N ILE A 93 14.72 -8.70 0.39
CA ILE A 93 13.61 -7.76 0.54
C ILE A 93 13.18 -7.26 -0.84
N TYR A 94 11.91 -7.47 -1.16
CA TYR A 94 11.29 -6.93 -2.36
C TYR A 94 10.27 -5.85 -1.98
N GLU A 95 10.34 -4.69 -2.65
CA GLU A 95 9.42 -3.57 -2.41
C GLU A 95 8.78 -3.09 -3.71
N CYS A 96 7.49 -2.79 -3.64
CA CYS A 96 6.75 -2.14 -4.73
C CYS A 96 6.06 -0.87 -4.21
N PRO A 97 6.35 0.32 -4.77
CA PRO A 97 5.62 1.53 -4.44
C PRO A 97 4.12 1.37 -4.72
N VAL A 98 3.27 1.86 -3.82
CA VAL A 98 1.81 1.84 -3.98
C VAL A 98 1.17 3.14 -3.53
N LYS A 99 -0.07 3.35 -3.96
CA LYS A 99 -0.93 4.44 -3.54
C LYS A 99 -2.35 3.92 -3.29
N PRO A 100 -3.15 4.58 -2.43
CA PRO A 100 -4.57 4.28 -2.31
C PRO A 100 -5.25 4.39 -3.68
N PHE A 101 -6.12 3.43 -4.01
CA PHE A 101 -6.77 3.35 -5.32
C PHE A 101 -7.71 4.54 -5.56
N LYS A 102 -8.50 4.91 -4.55
CA LYS A 102 -9.43 6.05 -4.59
C LYS A 102 -9.17 7.04 -3.46
N SER A 103 -9.79 8.22 -3.55
CA SER A 103 -9.76 9.22 -2.48
C SER A 103 -10.36 8.70 -1.16
N SER A 104 -11.39 7.85 -1.23
CA SER A 104 -11.96 7.16 -0.07
C SER A 104 -10.96 6.20 0.58
N ASP A 105 -10.23 5.41 -0.22
CA ASP A 105 -9.16 4.53 0.28
C ASP A 105 -8.09 5.35 1.00
N LYS A 106 -7.70 6.51 0.45
CA LYS A 106 -6.76 7.42 1.11
C LYS A 106 -7.28 7.90 2.47
N ALA A 107 -8.57 8.26 2.56
CA ALA A 107 -9.17 8.69 3.81
C ALA A 107 -9.20 7.56 4.85
N LEU A 108 -9.57 6.35 4.44
CA LEU A 108 -9.58 5.17 5.31
C LEU A 108 -8.16 4.80 5.77
N LEU A 109 -7.17 4.80 4.87
CA LEU A 109 -5.77 4.56 5.21
C LEU A 109 -5.28 5.55 6.26
N ASN A 110 -5.56 6.84 6.07
CA ASN A 110 -5.21 7.89 7.03
C ASN A 110 -5.92 7.74 8.39
N MET A 111 -7.03 7.02 8.46
CA MET A 111 -7.70 6.68 9.73
C MET A 111 -7.08 5.45 10.38
N LEU A 112 -6.61 4.47 9.59
CA LEU A 112 -5.93 3.27 10.08
C LEU A 112 -4.50 3.54 10.57
N LEU A 113 -3.83 4.54 10.00
CA LEU A 113 -2.45 4.93 10.35
C LEU A 113 -2.34 5.81 11.61
N ARG A 114 -3.45 6.09 12.30
CA ARG A 114 -3.50 6.99 13.46
C ARG A 114 -3.27 6.26 14.78
#